data_AF-A0A6J5J7M1-F1
#
_entry.id   AF-A0A6J5J7M1-F1
#
_cell.length_a   1.000
_cell.length_b   1.000
_cell.length_c   1.000
_cell.angle_alpha   90.00
_cell.angle_beta   90.00
_cell.angle_gamma   90.00
#
_symmetry.space_group_name_H-M   'P 1'
#
loop_
_entity.id
_entity.type
_entity.pdbx_description
1 polymer ?
#
loop_
_entity_poly.entity_id
_entity_poly.type
_entity_poly.pdbx_seq_one_letter_code
_entity_poly.pdbx_strand_id
1 'polypeptide(L)'
;MHVKMSEEEQASILRDAGELLEKLVNKFMSALPAGVPVFFTSFIEPIASHRGLFWNNRKTSLYVLVRSTNDRLAEILDHTPDGYYVELNDLRQHYGDMFSYDGYFNHFTHAANDSSEFYLALIARVDQALKVLKSKSPIKLIVTDLDNTLWKGVLAEEDEIVSASLVEGWPIGYAEALMECKRRGILLAISSKNDEQFILENFSRVWGSRIALDDFCSIKVNWGAKSESIREILREVNILPQNVLFVDDNPAELDEVRRAFPEMRMLTGDQRRWRMILHYSPETQVSVVTDESKARTGLIRAKIDRELNSRGVDRLAYLQSLEIRVRPGIINRRGDAKYARSFELLNKTNQFNTTGKRWTEQECEALFATGGEFLAFDMVDKHAGHGIVAVAVIRDSIIEQVVMSCRVFGLGVEMALLNYVMTRLLAVHDEVKAVSKVTERNVTCQNYFSDAGFHVRDGMCHGGAVPELPAWIALT
;
A
#
# COMPACT_ATOMS: atom_id res chain seq x y z
N MET A 1 6.54 -29.16 34.11
CA MET A 1 5.23 -28.96 34.77
C MET A 1 4.18 -29.73 33.99
N HIS A 2 3.72 -30.89 34.47
CA HIS A 2 2.66 -31.65 33.83
C HIS A 2 1.30 -31.15 34.34
N VAL A 3 0.68 -30.22 33.64
CA VAL A 3 -0.74 -29.94 33.87
C VAL A 3 -1.52 -30.91 32.99
N LYS A 4 -2.14 -31.91 33.61
CA LYS A 4 -3.03 -32.85 32.92
C LYS A 4 -4.42 -32.21 32.85
N MET A 5 -4.58 -31.23 31.97
CA MET A 5 -5.86 -30.55 31.76
C MET A 5 -6.83 -31.43 30.96
N SER A 6 -8.08 -31.48 31.38
CA SER A 6 -9.19 -31.94 30.55
C SER A 6 -9.50 -30.92 29.45
N GLU A 7 -10.25 -31.32 28.42
CA GLU A 7 -10.70 -30.38 27.37
C GLU A 7 -11.64 -29.31 27.96
N GLU A 8 -12.47 -29.67 28.94
CA GLU A 8 -13.37 -28.74 29.65
C GLU A 8 -12.59 -27.71 30.48
N GLU A 9 -11.56 -28.16 31.21
CA GLU A 9 -10.69 -27.27 31.98
C GLU A 9 -9.95 -26.30 31.06
N GLN A 10 -9.44 -26.77 29.93
CA GLN A 10 -8.78 -25.92 28.95
C GLN A 10 -9.73 -24.91 28.31
N ALA A 11 -10.93 -25.33 27.95
CA ALA A 11 -11.94 -24.42 27.44
C ALA A 11 -12.31 -23.35 28.48
N SER A 12 -12.37 -23.71 29.76
CA SER A 12 -12.61 -22.75 30.85
C SER A 12 -11.46 -21.76 30.96
N ILE A 13 -10.22 -22.23 31.01
CA ILE A 13 -9.04 -21.36 31.12
C ILE A 13 -8.95 -20.43 29.92
N LEU A 14 -9.25 -20.89 28.70
CA LEU A 14 -9.26 -20.04 27.51
C LEU A 14 -10.32 -18.94 27.57
N ARG A 15 -11.51 -19.23 28.10
CA ARG A 15 -12.55 -18.20 28.31
C ARG A 15 -12.08 -17.16 29.32
N ASP A 16 -11.61 -17.61 30.49
CA ASP A 16 -11.16 -16.72 31.56
C ASP A 16 -9.95 -15.87 31.11
N ALA A 17 -9.00 -16.47 30.39
CA ALA A 17 -7.86 -15.77 29.81
C ALA A 17 -8.31 -14.75 28.76
N GLY A 18 -9.27 -15.10 27.90
CA GLY A 18 -9.84 -14.19 26.90
C GLY A 18 -10.50 -12.96 27.54
N GLU A 19 -11.33 -13.16 28.56
CA GLU A 19 -11.97 -12.07 29.32
C GLU A 19 -10.92 -11.16 29.99
N LEU A 20 -9.88 -11.75 30.58
CA LEU A 20 -8.79 -11.01 31.18
C LEU A 20 -7.99 -10.20 30.14
N LEU A 21 -7.68 -10.79 29.00
CA LEU A 21 -6.98 -10.12 27.89
C LEU A 21 -7.78 -8.92 27.39
N GLU A 22 -9.08 -9.10 27.15
CA GLU A 22 -9.95 -8.03 26.68
C GLU A 22 -9.99 -6.87 27.69
N LYS A 23 -10.13 -7.19 28.98
CA LYS A 23 -10.08 -6.20 30.06
C LYS A 23 -8.75 -5.45 30.11
N LEU A 24 -7.62 -6.15 29.95
CA LEU A 24 -6.29 -5.56 29.96
C LEU A 24 -6.04 -4.68 28.74
N VAL A 25 -6.37 -5.16 27.54
CA VAL A 25 -6.29 -4.39 26.28
C VAL A 25 -7.10 -3.10 26.42
N ASN A 26 -8.37 -3.19 26.81
CA ASN A 26 -9.22 -2.01 27.01
C ASN A 26 -8.65 -1.04 28.06
N LYS A 27 -8.08 -1.56 29.15
CA LYS A 27 -7.43 -0.74 30.18
C LYS A 27 -6.21 0.01 29.63
N PHE A 28 -5.35 -0.66 28.88
CA PHE A 28 -4.15 -0.03 28.30
C PHE A 28 -4.53 1.01 27.25
N MET A 29 -5.45 0.67 26.35
CA MET A 29 -5.88 1.57 25.28
C MET A 29 -6.59 2.81 25.82
N SER A 30 -7.39 2.69 26.87
CA SER A 30 -8.08 3.84 27.50
C SER A 30 -7.14 4.73 28.33
N ALA A 31 -6.00 4.22 28.78
CA ALA A 31 -5.01 4.99 29.52
C ALA A 31 -4.05 5.79 28.62
N LEU A 32 -3.98 5.46 27.33
CA LEU A 32 -3.08 6.10 26.37
C LEU A 32 -3.83 7.14 25.52
N PRO A 33 -3.13 8.19 25.03
CA PRO A 33 -3.74 9.15 24.12
C PRO A 33 -4.23 8.48 22.84
N ALA A 34 -5.39 8.91 22.33
CA ALA A 34 -5.93 8.42 21.07
C ALA A 34 -4.96 8.66 19.89
N GLY A 35 -4.86 7.69 18.97
CA GLY A 35 -3.96 7.75 17.82
C GLY A 35 -2.52 7.31 18.09
N VAL A 36 -2.17 6.93 19.33
CA VAL A 36 -0.86 6.33 19.63
C VAL A 36 -0.92 4.85 19.28
N PRO A 37 -0.10 4.35 18.34
CA PRO A 37 -0.09 2.93 18.01
C PRO A 37 0.48 2.11 19.18
N VAL A 38 -0.26 1.08 19.59
CA VAL A 38 0.12 0.18 20.68
C VAL A 38 0.32 -1.21 20.11
N PHE A 39 1.51 -1.78 20.30
CA PHE A 39 1.84 -3.12 19.82
C PHE A 39 1.73 -4.13 20.95
N PHE A 40 0.84 -5.10 20.77
CA PHE A 40 0.68 -6.25 21.65
C PHE A 40 1.40 -7.43 21.02
N THR A 41 2.44 -7.91 21.70
CA THR A 41 3.22 -9.05 21.23
C THR A 41 2.52 -10.36 21.58
N SER A 42 2.63 -11.35 20.70
CA SER A 42 2.19 -12.71 21.00
C SER A 42 2.96 -13.32 22.17
N PHE A 43 2.32 -14.24 22.88
CA PHE A 43 2.97 -15.10 23.85
C PHE A 43 3.86 -16.12 23.12
N ILE A 44 5.06 -16.33 23.64
CA ILE A 44 5.99 -17.34 23.09
C ILE A 44 5.40 -18.73 23.34
N GLU A 45 5.13 -19.45 22.24
CA GLU A 45 4.60 -20.81 22.28
C GLU A 45 5.65 -21.77 22.89
N PRO A 46 5.28 -22.65 23.83
CA PRO A 46 6.21 -23.63 24.38
C PRO A 46 6.50 -24.77 23.39
N ILE A 47 7.39 -25.70 23.75
CA ILE A 47 7.70 -26.86 22.91
C ILE A 47 6.49 -27.81 22.81
N ALA A 48 6.03 -28.09 21.59
CA ALA A 48 4.88 -28.96 21.35
C ALA A 48 5.10 -30.43 21.75
N SER A 49 6.35 -30.90 21.73
CA SER A 49 6.74 -32.31 21.93
C SER A 49 6.88 -32.76 23.39
N HIS A 50 6.32 -32.02 24.36
CA HIS A 50 6.37 -32.40 25.78
C HIS A 50 5.79 -33.79 26.12
N ARG A 51 5.01 -34.40 25.21
CA ARG A 51 4.50 -35.80 25.29
C ARG A 51 5.12 -36.75 24.25
N GLY A 52 6.26 -36.38 23.68
CA GLY A 52 6.92 -37.11 22.60
C GLY A 52 6.55 -36.61 21.20
N LEU A 53 7.44 -36.83 20.24
CA LEU A 53 7.32 -36.31 18.86
C LEU A 53 6.09 -36.85 18.12
N PHE A 54 5.70 -38.10 18.38
CA PHE A 54 4.61 -38.81 17.69
C PHE A 54 3.28 -38.78 18.44
N TRP A 55 3.14 -37.93 19.46
CA TRP A 55 1.88 -37.80 20.18
C TRP A 55 0.89 -36.94 19.38
N ASN A 56 -0.15 -37.57 18.85
CA ASN A 56 -1.13 -36.93 17.96
C ASN A 56 -2.17 -36.07 18.69
N ASN A 57 -2.46 -36.35 19.97
CA ASN A 57 -3.48 -35.58 20.71
C ASN A 57 -2.87 -34.35 21.40
N ARG A 58 -2.68 -33.28 20.63
CA ARG A 58 -2.14 -32.02 21.15
C ARG A 58 -3.18 -31.13 21.83
N LYS A 59 -4.48 -31.47 21.78
CA LYS A 59 -5.57 -30.56 22.22
C LYS A 59 -5.34 -30.06 23.64
N THR A 60 -5.06 -30.96 24.58
CA THR A 60 -4.82 -30.66 26.00
C THR A 60 -3.39 -30.26 26.36
N SER A 61 -2.62 -29.76 25.38
CA SER A 61 -1.25 -29.32 25.60
C SER A 61 -1.18 -27.84 25.96
N LEU A 62 -0.16 -27.47 26.74
CA LEU A 62 0.17 -26.07 26.98
C LEU A 62 0.48 -25.32 25.67
N TYR A 63 1.04 -26.02 24.67
CA TYR A 63 1.26 -25.49 23.33
C TYR A 63 -0.05 -24.99 22.69
N VAL A 64 -1.08 -25.84 22.66
CA VAL A 64 -2.38 -25.45 22.11
C VAL A 64 -3.03 -24.38 22.96
N LEU A 65 -2.93 -24.44 24.29
CA LEU A 65 -3.46 -23.39 25.16
C LEU A 65 -2.86 -22.01 24.84
N VAL A 66 -1.53 -21.91 24.75
CA VAL A 66 -0.84 -20.63 24.46
C VAL A 66 -1.17 -20.15 23.05
N ARG A 67 -1.16 -21.04 22.05
CA ARG A 67 -1.54 -20.70 20.68
C ARG A 67 -2.97 -20.19 20.58
N SER A 68 -3.94 -20.88 21.21
CA SER A 68 -5.33 -20.41 21.24
C SER A 68 -5.51 -19.11 22.02
N THR A 69 -4.65 -18.83 23.00
CA THR A 69 -4.62 -17.54 23.70
C THR A 69 -4.11 -16.42 22.78
N ASN A 70 -3.08 -16.70 21.96
CA ASN A 70 -2.60 -15.79 20.92
C ASN A 70 -3.67 -15.49 19.87
N ASP A 71 -4.36 -16.54 19.38
CA ASP A 71 -5.48 -16.39 18.44
C ASP A 71 -6.56 -15.48 19.04
N ARG A 72 -6.92 -15.68 20.32
CA ARG A 72 -7.90 -14.85 21.02
C ARG A 72 -7.44 -13.39 21.18
N LEU A 73 -6.16 -13.16 21.44
CA LEU A 73 -5.59 -11.81 21.50
C LEU A 73 -5.72 -11.11 20.14
N ALA A 74 -5.42 -11.81 19.04
CA ALA A 74 -5.59 -11.26 17.70
C ALA A 74 -7.05 -10.89 17.41
N GLU A 75 -8.01 -11.75 17.74
CA GLU A 75 -9.46 -11.48 17.59
C GLU A 75 -9.91 -10.23 18.38
N ILE A 76 -9.40 -10.03 19.60
CA ILE A 76 -9.70 -8.83 20.39
C ILE A 76 -9.14 -7.57 19.68
N LEU A 77 -7.95 -7.67 19.11
CA LEU A 77 -7.27 -6.54 18.48
C LEU A 77 -7.90 -6.16 17.13
N ASP A 78 -8.55 -7.09 16.42
CA ASP A 78 -9.32 -6.80 15.20
C ASP A 78 -10.42 -5.74 15.41
N HIS A 79 -10.89 -5.59 16.64
CA HIS A 79 -11.91 -4.61 17.04
C HIS A 79 -11.35 -3.47 17.90
N THR A 80 -10.03 -3.39 18.05
CA THR A 80 -9.35 -2.40 18.90
C THR A 80 -8.63 -1.35 18.04
N PRO A 81 -9.17 -0.13 17.89
CA PRO A 81 -8.48 0.93 17.14
C PRO A 81 -7.08 1.19 17.69
N ASP A 82 -6.09 1.36 16.82
CA ASP A 82 -4.68 1.60 17.17
C ASP A 82 -3.98 0.48 17.97
N GLY A 83 -4.66 -0.65 18.23
CA GLY A 83 -4.09 -1.85 18.83
C GLY A 83 -3.61 -2.82 17.75
N TYR A 84 -2.32 -3.16 17.75
CA TYR A 84 -1.71 -3.98 16.70
C TYR A 84 -1.09 -5.25 17.28
N TYR A 85 -1.41 -6.40 16.70
CA TYR A 85 -0.81 -7.68 17.05
C TYR A 85 0.57 -7.84 16.39
N VAL A 86 1.56 -8.29 17.16
CA VAL A 86 2.92 -8.58 16.67
C VAL A 86 3.29 -10.03 16.97
N GLU A 87 3.43 -10.84 15.92
CA GLU A 87 3.80 -12.26 16.05
C GLU A 87 5.28 -12.43 16.39
N LEU A 88 5.57 -12.87 17.62
CA LEU A 88 6.91 -13.20 18.10
C LEU A 88 7.34 -14.63 17.78
N ASN A 89 6.41 -15.54 17.54
CA ASN A 89 6.76 -16.94 17.28
C ASN A 89 7.48 -17.12 15.92
N ASP A 90 7.32 -16.19 14.99
CA ASP A 90 8.15 -16.09 13.79
C ASP A 90 9.63 -15.82 14.11
N LEU A 91 9.88 -14.93 15.08
CA LEU A 91 11.25 -14.65 15.55
C LEU A 91 11.83 -15.88 16.25
N ARG A 92 11.03 -16.54 17.09
CA ARG A 92 11.42 -17.82 17.70
C ARG A 92 11.73 -18.88 16.63
N GLN A 93 10.96 -18.98 15.56
CA GLN A 93 11.23 -19.93 14.47
C GLN A 93 12.53 -19.60 13.73
N HIS A 94 12.84 -18.30 13.56
CA HIS A 94 14.05 -17.86 12.89
C HIS A 94 15.33 -18.06 13.73
N TYR A 95 15.30 -17.67 15.00
CA TYR A 95 16.46 -17.70 15.90
C TYR A 95 16.56 -19.02 16.69
N GLY A 96 15.46 -19.75 16.85
CA GLY A 96 15.38 -21.00 17.60
C GLY A 96 15.14 -20.81 19.11
N ASP A 97 14.74 -21.91 19.75
CA ASP A 97 14.31 -21.91 21.16
C ASP A 97 15.38 -21.37 22.11
N MET A 98 16.63 -21.78 21.91
CA MET A 98 17.78 -21.43 22.76
C MET A 98 18.03 -19.91 22.83
N PHE A 99 17.67 -19.17 21.78
CA PHE A 99 17.81 -17.72 21.71
C PHE A 99 16.51 -16.98 22.03
N SER A 100 15.36 -17.65 22.01
CA SER A 100 14.06 -17.03 22.33
C SER A 100 13.70 -17.12 23.81
N TYR A 101 14.21 -18.13 24.53
CA TYR A 101 13.86 -18.37 25.93
C TYR A 101 15.03 -19.03 26.65
N ASP A 102 15.62 -18.34 27.63
CA ASP A 102 16.60 -18.94 28.53
C ASP A 102 15.94 -19.36 29.84
N GLY A 103 15.82 -20.68 30.03
CA GLY A 103 15.32 -21.26 31.27
C GLY A 103 16.26 -21.02 32.46
N TYR A 104 17.54 -20.72 32.25
CA TYR A 104 18.49 -20.44 33.32
C TYR A 104 18.37 -18.98 33.81
N PHE A 105 18.62 -17.97 32.96
CA PHE A 105 18.56 -16.57 33.38
C PHE A 105 17.17 -16.09 33.80
N ASN A 106 16.10 -16.58 33.18
CA ASN A 106 14.74 -16.16 33.50
C ASN A 106 14.39 -16.48 34.96
N HIS A 107 14.87 -17.61 35.49
CA HIS A 107 14.68 -17.98 36.89
C HIS A 107 15.35 -17.01 37.88
N PHE A 108 16.40 -16.30 37.49
CA PHE A 108 17.12 -15.38 38.37
C PHE A 108 16.78 -13.91 38.17
N THR A 109 16.43 -13.51 36.95
CA THR A 109 16.33 -12.09 36.57
C THR A 109 14.90 -11.66 36.22
N HIS A 110 13.98 -12.62 36.04
CA HIS A 110 12.69 -12.39 35.41
C HIS A 110 12.78 -11.79 33.98
N ALA A 111 13.97 -11.74 33.39
CA ALA A 111 14.17 -11.42 31.99
C ALA A 111 14.04 -12.70 31.16
N ALA A 112 13.33 -12.66 30.04
CA ALA A 112 13.06 -13.85 29.23
C ALA A 112 14.32 -14.51 28.64
N ASN A 113 15.41 -13.74 28.46
CA ASN A 113 16.72 -14.20 27.99
C ASN A 113 17.85 -13.20 28.37
N ASP A 114 19.11 -13.64 28.36
CA ASP A 114 20.36 -12.84 28.37
C ASP A 114 20.87 -12.51 26.95
N SER A 115 20.36 -13.20 25.91
CA SER A 115 20.75 -12.91 24.52
C SER A 115 20.19 -11.57 24.03
N SER A 116 21.09 -10.61 23.81
CA SER A 116 20.78 -9.32 23.19
C SER A 116 20.20 -9.45 21.78
N GLU A 117 20.50 -10.53 21.06
CA GLU A 117 20.08 -10.71 19.66
C GLU A 117 18.56 -10.82 19.51
N PHE A 118 17.90 -11.55 20.39
CA PHE A 118 16.44 -11.71 20.32
C PHE A 118 15.70 -10.41 20.68
N TYR A 119 16.19 -9.66 21.67
CA TYR A 119 15.63 -8.34 21.99
C TYR A 119 15.85 -7.34 20.85
N LEU A 120 17.02 -7.35 20.21
CA LEU A 120 17.27 -6.51 19.03
C LEU A 120 16.35 -6.90 17.87
N ALA A 121 16.09 -8.19 17.67
CA ALA A 121 15.14 -8.67 16.66
C ALA A 121 13.69 -8.23 16.97
N LEU A 122 13.28 -8.27 18.24
CA LEU A 122 11.99 -7.77 18.70
C LEU A 122 11.85 -6.26 18.44
N ILE A 123 12.86 -5.47 18.84
CA ILE A 123 12.89 -4.02 18.60
C ILE A 123 12.84 -3.73 17.09
N ALA A 124 13.60 -4.47 16.29
CA ALA A 124 13.58 -4.34 14.83
C ALA A 124 12.20 -4.67 14.24
N ARG A 125 11.50 -5.67 14.76
CA ARG A 125 10.14 -6.03 14.34
C ARG A 125 9.14 -4.90 14.65
N VAL A 126 9.21 -4.31 15.83
CA VAL A 126 8.35 -3.17 16.20
C VAL A 126 8.69 -1.93 15.37
N ASP A 127 9.97 -1.64 15.11
CA ASP A 127 10.38 -0.55 14.22
C ASP A 127 9.90 -0.76 12.78
N GLN A 128 9.96 -1.99 12.27
CA GLN A 128 9.39 -2.35 10.97
C GLN A 128 7.88 -2.11 10.94
N ALA A 129 7.14 -2.58 11.93
CA ALA A 129 5.69 -2.36 12.02
C ALA A 129 5.34 -0.86 12.06
N LEU A 130 6.10 -0.07 12.83
CA LEU A 130 5.98 1.40 12.86
C LEU A 130 6.25 2.05 11.49
N LYS A 131 7.25 1.58 10.75
CA LYS A 131 7.54 2.06 9.38
C LYS A 131 6.37 1.79 8.43
N VAL A 132 5.75 0.62 8.54
CA VAL A 132 4.56 0.24 7.76
C VAL A 132 3.38 1.14 8.10
N LEU A 133 3.06 1.31 9.38
CA LEU A 133 1.95 2.18 9.82
C LEU A 133 2.16 3.63 9.36
N LYS A 134 3.37 4.15 9.49
CA LYS A 134 3.72 5.50 9.04
C LYS A 134 3.84 5.64 7.52
N SER A 135 3.77 4.53 6.78
CA SER A 135 4.02 4.48 5.33
C SER A 135 5.29 5.24 4.96
N LYS A 136 6.39 5.00 5.69
CA LYS A 136 7.66 5.72 5.49
C LYS A 136 8.39 5.12 4.29
N SER A 137 8.43 5.86 3.18
CA SER A 137 9.10 5.48 1.93
C SER A 137 8.67 4.10 1.38
N PRO A 138 7.37 3.90 1.08
CA PRO A 138 6.85 2.62 0.59
C PRO A 138 7.27 2.39 -0.86
N ILE A 139 7.42 1.13 -1.24
CA ILE A 139 7.47 0.72 -2.64
C ILE A 139 6.03 0.68 -3.16
N LYS A 140 5.78 1.41 -4.25
CA LYS A 140 4.48 1.47 -4.94
C LYS A 140 4.51 0.81 -6.31
N LEU A 141 5.71 0.57 -6.85
CA LEU A 141 5.96 -0.09 -8.13
C LEU A 141 7.23 -0.95 -8.03
N ILE A 142 7.15 -2.17 -8.54
CA ILE A 142 8.32 -3.01 -8.81
C ILE A 142 8.47 -3.10 -10.33
N VAL A 143 9.63 -2.71 -10.84
CA VAL A 143 10.02 -2.92 -12.23
C VAL A 143 10.99 -4.09 -12.26
N THR A 144 10.71 -5.11 -13.07
CA THR A 144 11.56 -6.31 -13.18
C THR A 144 12.10 -6.46 -14.60
N ASP A 145 13.33 -6.95 -14.71
CA ASP A 145 13.82 -7.57 -15.94
C ASP A 145 13.21 -8.98 -16.13
N LEU A 146 13.52 -9.60 -17.27
CA LEU A 146 13.06 -10.91 -17.70
C LEU A 146 14.16 -11.97 -17.66
N ASP A 147 15.13 -11.90 -18.58
CA ASP A 147 16.21 -12.89 -18.68
C ASP A 147 17.09 -12.87 -17.44
N ASN A 148 17.45 -14.05 -16.94
CA ASN A 148 18.13 -14.25 -15.65
C ASN A 148 17.51 -13.54 -14.43
N THR A 149 16.30 -13.00 -14.54
CA THR A 149 15.65 -12.22 -13.47
C THR A 149 14.27 -12.72 -13.14
N LEU A 150 13.41 -12.91 -14.14
CA LEU A 150 12.11 -13.54 -13.97
C LEU A 150 12.19 -15.04 -14.27
N TRP A 151 13.10 -15.48 -15.13
CA TRP A 151 13.43 -16.88 -15.38
C TRP A 151 14.93 -17.07 -15.49
N LYS A 152 15.40 -18.32 -15.59
CA LYS A 152 16.81 -18.63 -15.84
C LYS A 152 17.14 -18.53 -17.33
N GLY A 153 18.35 -18.08 -17.63
CA GLY A 153 18.86 -18.03 -18.99
C GLY A 153 18.29 -16.88 -19.80
N VAL A 154 18.69 -16.86 -21.07
CA VAL A 154 18.22 -15.92 -22.09
C VAL A 154 17.22 -16.65 -22.98
N LEU A 155 15.94 -16.26 -22.93
CA LEU A 155 14.88 -17.04 -23.58
C LEU A 155 15.07 -17.19 -25.10
N ALA A 156 15.67 -16.19 -25.74
CA ALA A 156 15.94 -16.19 -27.19
C ALA A 156 17.08 -17.15 -27.59
N GLU A 157 17.87 -17.64 -26.64
CA GLU A 157 18.95 -18.62 -26.88
C GLU A 157 18.48 -20.08 -26.67
N GLU A 158 17.25 -20.29 -26.21
CA GLU A 158 16.69 -21.62 -26.00
C GLU A 158 16.17 -22.21 -27.31
N ASP A 159 16.70 -23.37 -27.72
CA ASP A 159 16.22 -24.12 -28.88
C ASP A 159 14.76 -24.58 -28.71
N GLU A 160 14.37 -24.91 -27.49
CA GLU A 160 13.01 -25.28 -27.11
C GLU A 160 12.65 -24.71 -25.74
N ILE A 161 11.47 -24.08 -25.63
CA ILE A 161 10.98 -23.52 -24.37
C ILE A 161 10.42 -24.64 -23.49
N VAL A 162 11.25 -25.15 -22.59
CA VAL A 162 10.85 -26.10 -21.54
C VAL A 162 10.63 -25.32 -20.23
N SER A 163 9.37 -25.00 -19.90
CA SER A 163 9.03 -24.21 -18.72
C SER A 163 9.76 -24.63 -17.43
N ALA A 164 9.82 -25.94 -17.14
CA ALA A 164 10.45 -26.46 -15.93
C ALA A 164 11.94 -26.09 -15.79
N SER A 165 12.73 -26.12 -16.87
CA SER A 165 14.15 -25.75 -16.80
C SER A 165 14.31 -24.26 -16.47
N LEU A 166 13.44 -23.43 -17.04
CA LEU A 166 13.46 -21.97 -16.91
C LEU A 166 12.97 -21.47 -15.54
N VAL A 167 11.90 -22.06 -15.00
CA VAL A 167 11.22 -21.49 -13.80
C VAL A 167 11.51 -22.22 -12.49
N GLU A 168 12.00 -23.46 -12.49
CA GLU A 168 12.20 -24.21 -11.24
C GLU A 168 13.20 -23.55 -10.28
N GLY A 169 12.91 -23.57 -8.98
CA GLY A 169 13.80 -23.01 -7.95
C GLY A 169 13.50 -21.55 -7.64
N TRP A 170 14.52 -20.70 -7.67
CA TRP A 170 14.39 -19.28 -7.30
C TRP A 170 13.37 -18.49 -8.15
N PRO A 171 13.18 -18.74 -9.47
CA PRO A 171 12.25 -17.96 -10.26
C PRO A 171 10.80 -18.10 -9.79
N ILE A 172 10.33 -19.31 -9.48
CA ILE A 172 9.02 -19.54 -8.86
C ILE A 172 8.86 -18.74 -7.57
N GLY A 173 9.86 -18.79 -6.69
CA GLY A 173 9.80 -18.06 -5.43
C GLY A 173 9.74 -16.55 -5.60
N TYR A 174 10.47 -16.02 -6.58
CA TYR A 174 10.45 -14.60 -6.92
C TYR A 174 9.09 -14.17 -7.52
N ALA A 175 8.59 -14.96 -8.48
CA ALA A 175 7.27 -14.82 -9.09
C ALA A 175 6.13 -14.78 -8.06
N GLU A 176 6.11 -15.72 -7.11
CA GLU A 176 5.14 -15.75 -6.02
C GLU A 176 5.19 -14.47 -5.17
N ALA A 177 6.40 -14.00 -4.85
CA ALA A 177 6.59 -12.77 -4.10
C ALA A 177 6.13 -11.52 -4.85
N LEU A 178 6.33 -11.46 -6.17
CA LEU A 178 5.76 -10.39 -7.00
C LEU A 178 4.24 -10.40 -6.96
N MET A 179 3.61 -11.58 -7.07
CA MET A 179 2.15 -11.70 -7.01
C MET A 179 1.59 -11.33 -5.63
N GLU A 180 2.29 -11.64 -4.55
CA GLU A 180 1.91 -11.17 -3.22
C GLU A 180 2.05 -9.65 -3.07
N CYS A 181 3.13 -9.06 -3.60
CA CYS A 181 3.29 -7.61 -3.67
C CYS A 181 2.14 -6.97 -4.45
N LYS A 182 1.75 -7.57 -5.58
CA LYS A 182 0.57 -7.16 -6.37
C LYS A 182 -0.71 -7.21 -5.56
N ARG A 183 -0.97 -8.29 -4.82
CA ARG A 183 -2.14 -8.41 -3.94
C ARG A 183 -2.17 -7.33 -2.85
N ARG A 184 -1.02 -6.88 -2.38
CA ARG A 184 -0.89 -5.74 -1.44
C ARG A 184 -1.11 -4.37 -2.12
N GLY A 185 -1.25 -4.35 -3.44
CA GLY A 185 -1.48 -3.14 -4.24
C GLY A 185 -0.22 -2.45 -4.75
N ILE A 186 0.92 -3.14 -4.73
CA ILE A 186 2.15 -2.69 -5.40
C ILE A 186 1.99 -2.99 -6.88
N LEU A 187 2.20 -2.00 -7.74
CA LEU A 187 2.15 -2.19 -9.19
C LEU A 187 3.37 -2.99 -9.66
N LEU A 188 3.21 -3.76 -10.73
CA LEU A 188 4.31 -4.46 -11.39
C LEU A 188 4.50 -3.90 -12.80
N ALA A 189 5.74 -3.80 -13.27
CA ALA A 189 6.07 -3.45 -14.65
C ALA A 189 7.29 -4.23 -15.13
N ILE A 190 7.45 -4.33 -16.45
CA ILE A 190 8.58 -5.02 -17.10
C ILE A 190 9.45 -3.99 -17.81
N SER A 191 10.77 -4.07 -17.60
CA SER A 191 11.77 -3.33 -18.38
C SER A 191 12.90 -4.28 -18.77
N SER A 192 12.90 -4.73 -20.03
CA SER A 192 13.82 -5.76 -20.51
C SER A 192 14.38 -5.46 -21.89
N LYS A 193 15.62 -5.90 -22.12
CA LYS A 193 16.30 -5.82 -23.42
C LYS A 193 16.06 -7.11 -24.20
N ASN A 194 14.98 -7.13 -24.96
CA ASN A 194 14.58 -8.29 -25.75
C ASN A 194 13.75 -7.85 -26.97
N ASP A 195 13.32 -8.80 -27.80
CA ASP A 195 12.32 -8.58 -28.85
C ASP A 195 10.90 -8.64 -28.28
N GLU A 196 10.13 -7.57 -28.45
CA GLU A 196 8.81 -7.44 -27.85
C GLU A 196 7.84 -8.53 -28.34
N GLN A 197 7.79 -8.74 -29.66
CA GLN A 197 6.86 -9.71 -30.25
C GLN A 197 7.19 -11.12 -29.78
N PHE A 198 8.47 -11.49 -29.74
CA PHE A 198 8.93 -12.76 -29.22
C PHE A 198 8.49 -12.99 -27.77
N ILE A 199 8.61 -11.99 -26.90
CA ILE A 199 8.18 -12.11 -25.50
C ILE A 199 6.67 -12.23 -25.41
N LEU A 200 5.90 -11.43 -26.15
CA LEU A 200 4.44 -11.50 -26.15
C LEU A 200 3.93 -12.90 -26.56
N GLU A 201 4.57 -13.52 -27.55
CA GLU A 201 4.20 -14.86 -28.05
C GLU A 201 4.60 -16.00 -27.10
N ASN A 202 5.71 -15.84 -26.37
CA ASN A 202 6.32 -16.95 -25.62
C ASN A 202 6.19 -16.86 -24.10
N PHE A 203 5.79 -15.72 -23.52
CA PHE A 203 5.67 -15.55 -22.06
C PHE A 203 4.77 -16.63 -21.42
N SER A 204 3.64 -16.94 -22.05
CA SER A 204 2.71 -17.97 -21.59
C SER A 204 3.28 -19.39 -21.67
N ARG A 205 4.25 -19.63 -22.56
CA ARG A 205 4.96 -20.92 -22.67
C ARG A 205 5.94 -21.11 -21.51
N VAL A 206 6.52 -20.02 -21.00
CA VAL A 206 7.39 -20.04 -19.80
C VAL A 206 6.57 -20.21 -18.53
N TRP A 207 5.51 -19.42 -18.35
CA TRP A 207 4.80 -19.32 -17.05
C TRP A 207 3.46 -20.07 -16.98
N GLY A 208 2.92 -20.54 -18.10
CA GLY A 208 1.57 -21.10 -18.15
C GLY A 208 0.54 -20.08 -17.65
N SER A 209 -0.25 -20.48 -16.66
CA SER A 209 -1.26 -19.63 -16.02
C SER A 209 -0.83 -19.04 -14.67
N ARG A 210 0.44 -19.26 -14.24
CA ARG A 210 0.90 -18.81 -12.91
C ARG A 210 1.07 -17.31 -12.83
N ILE A 211 1.59 -16.71 -13.89
CA ILE A 211 1.74 -15.28 -14.10
C ILE A 211 1.37 -14.98 -15.55
N ALA A 212 0.61 -13.92 -15.77
CA ALA A 212 0.29 -13.40 -17.08
C ALA A 212 0.92 -12.02 -17.28
N LEU A 213 1.11 -11.62 -18.54
CA LEU A 213 1.50 -10.24 -18.87
C LEU A 213 0.49 -9.21 -18.32
N ASP A 214 -0.77 -9.62 -18.13
CA ASP A 214 -1.83 -8.84 -17.51
C ASP A 214 -1.62 -8.53 -16.02
N ASP A 215 -0.68 -9.21 -15.37
CA ASP A 215 -0.25 -8.88 -14.02
C ASP A 215 0.65 -7.64 -13.96
N PHE A 216 1.19 -7.21 -15.10
CA PHE A 216 2.06 -6.04 -15.23
C PHE A 216 1.28 -4.87 -15.85
N CYS A 217 1.37 -3.71 -15.21
CA CYS A 217 0.63 -2.52 -15.64
C CYS A 217 1.28 -1.77 -16.80
N SER A 218 2.59 -1.96 -17.01
CA SER A 218 3.35 -1.40 -18.14
C SER A 218 4.47 -2.37 -18.49
N ILE A 219 4.70 -2.55 -19.80
CA ILE A 219 5.66 -3.51 -20.35
C ILE A 219 6.51 -2.75 -21.35
N LYS A 220 7.82 -2.70 -21.11
CA LYS A 220 8.80 -2.09 -22.02
C LYS A 220 9.85 -3.14 -22.35
N VAL A 221 9.70 -3.74 -23.53
CA VAL A 221 10.63 -4.73 -24.06
C VAL A 221 11.22 -4.17 -25.34
N ASN A 222 12.49 -3.75 -25.29
CA ASN A 222 13.20 -3.19 -26.44
C ASN A 222 14.71 -3.11 -26.17
N TRP A 223 15.51 -2.94 -27.22
CA TRP A 223 16.97 -2.86 -27.13
C TRP A 223 17.53 -1.51 -26.63
N GLY A 224 16.66 -0.58 -26.21
CA GLY A 224 17.04 0.74 -25.71
C GLY A 224 17.64 0.72 -24.30
N ALA A 225 18.02 1.90 -23.80
CA ALA A 225 18.51 2.04 -22.42
C ALA A 225 17.37 1.77 -21.42
N LYS A 226 17.65 1.00 -20.34
CA LYS A 226 16.64 0.68 -19.33
C LYS A 226 16.16 1.92 -18.60
N SER A 227 17.01 2.93 -18.38
CA SER A 227 16.57 4.20 -17.79
C SER A 227 15.51 4.94 -18.62
N GLU A 228 15.55 4.86 -19.96
CA GLU A 228 14.51 5.46 -20.81
C GLU A 228 13.21 4.67 -20.72
N SER A 229 13.27 3.35 -20.82
CA SER A 229 12.10 2.47 -20.61
C SER A 229 11.45 2.71 -19.25
N ILE A 230 12.26 2.80 -18.18
CA ILE A 230 11.78 3.12 -16.83
C ILE A 230 11.20 4.53 -16.77
N ARG A 231 11.79 5.52 -17.43
CA ARG A 231 11.23 6.89 -17.49
C ARG A 231 9.84 6.90 -18.10
N GLU A 232 9.62 6.12 -19.16
CA GLU A 232 8.29 5.95 -19.75
C GLU A 232 7.31 5.28 -18.78
N ILE A 233 7.72 4.16 -18.15
CA ILE A 233 6.92 3.46 -17.14
C ILE A 233 6.49 4.43 -16.03
N LEU A 234 7.42 5.21 -15.49
CA LEU A 234 7.15 6.17 -14.41
C LEU A 234 6.13 7.24 -14.82
N ARG A 235 6.14 7.68 -16.09
CA ARG A 235 5.16 8.62 -16.63
C ARG A 235 3.78 7.99 -16.76
N GLU A 236 3.71 6.79 -17.34
CA GLU A 236 2.49 6.03 -17.55
C GLU A 236 1.77 5.71 -16.23
N VAL A 237 2.50 5.15 -15.26
CA VAL A 237 1.97 4.75 -13.95
C VAL A 237 1.84 5.93 -12.98
N ASN A 238 2.50 7.05 -13.30
CA ASN A 238 2.60 8.25 -12.49
C ASN A 238 3.06 7.94 -11.06
N ILE A 239 4.29 7.44 -10.90
CA ILE A 239 4.93 7.16 -9.60
C ILE A 239 6.30 7.82 -9.54
N LEU A 240 6.67 8.35 -8.38
CA LEU A 240 7.98 8.97 -8.17
C LEU A 240 9.08 7.91 -8.02
N PRO A 241 10.31 8.13 -8.56
CA PRO A 241 11.41 7.16 -8.53
C PRO A 241 11.73 6.59 -7.14
N GLN A 242 11.71 7.44 -6.10
CA GLN A 242 11.92 7.07 -4.70
C GLN A 242 10.95 6.01 -4.13
N ASN A 243 9.82 5.77 -4.83
CA ASN A 243 8.81 4.78 -4.48
C ASN A 243 8.87 3.54 -5.38
N VAL A 244 9.99 3.34 -6.09
CA VAL A 244 10.18 2.23 -7.04
C VAL A 244 11.33 1.34 -6.61
N LEU A 245 11.13 0.04 -6.81
CA LEU A 245 12.16 -0.99 -6.74
C LEU A 245 12.41 -1.51 -8.15
N PHE A 246 13.63 -1.38 -8.66
CA PHE A 246 14.06 -2.02 -9.90
C PHE A 246 14.86 -3.29 -9.59
N VAL A 247 14.50 -4.39 -10.25
CA VAL A 247 15.10 -5.71 -10.06
C VAL A 247 15.71 -6.19 -11.35
N ASP A 248 16.99 -6.53 -11.30
CA ASP A 248 17.81 -6.93 -12.44
C ASP A 248 19.01 -7.75 -11.94
N ASP A 249 19.38 -8.82 -12.65
CA ASP A 249 20.56 -9.60 -12.32
C ASP A 249 21.86 -8.90 -12.77
N ASN A 250 21.79 -8.04 -13.79
CA ASN A 250 22.94 -7.39 -14.39
C ASN A 250 23.34 -6.09 -13.63
N PRO A 251 24.52 -6.06 -12.97
CA PRO A 251 24.97 -4.88 -12.24
C PRO A 251 25.17 -3.63 -13.11
N ALA A 252 25.51 -3.81 -14.40
CA ALA A 252 25.74 -2.71 -15.32
C ALA A 252 24.44 -1.96 -15.65
N GLU A 253 23.33 -2.68 -15.83
CA GLU A 253 22.01 -2.08 -16.04
C GLU A 253 21.54 -1.32 -14.79
N LEU A 254 21.81 -1.86 -13.60
CA LEU A 254 21.46 -1.17 -12.35
C LEU A 254 22.26 0.11 -12.15
N ASP A 255 23.55 0.12 -12.50
CA ASP A 255 24.38 1.32 -12.44
C ASP A 255 23.92 2.39 -13.44
N GLU A 256 23.50 1.98 -14.64
CA GLU A 256 22.90 2.86 -15.65
C GLU A 256 21.62 3.52 -15.11
N VAL A 257 20.68 2.72 -14.61
CA VAL A 257 19.42 3.21 -14.05
C VAL A 257 19.66 4.06 -12.79
N ARG A 258 20.61 3.69 -11.93
CA ARG A 258 20.95 4.43 -10.71
C ARG A 258 21.48 5.84 -11.01
N ARG A 259 22.24 6.02 -12.09
CA ARG A 259 22.70 7.36 -12.52
C ARG A 259 21.54 8.23 -12.95
N ALA A 260 20.55 7.66 -13.63
CA ALA A 260 19.35 8.37 -14.05
C ALA A 260 18.37 8.64 -12.90
N PHE A 261 18.29 7.73 -11.92
CA PHE A 261 17.36 7.78 -10.78
C PHE A 261 18.06 7.46 -9.45
N PRO A 262 18.82 8.40 -8.85
CA PRO A 262 19.59 8.13 -7.64
C PRO A 262 18.77 7.71 -6.42
N GLU A 263 17.50 8.11 -6.34
CA GLU A 263 16.60 7.77 -5.24
C GLU A 263 15.89 6.41 -5.41
N MET A 264 15.99 5.80 -6.59
CA MET A 264 15.34 4.51 -6.88
C MET A 264 16.07 3.38 -6.16
N ARG A 265 15.30 2.44 -5.60
CA ARG A 265 15.89 1.26 -4.96
C ARG A 265 16.18 0.19 -5.99
N MET A 266 17.26 -0.55 -5.76
CA MET A 266 17.73 -1.60 -6.66
C MET A 266 17.81 -2.93 -5.90
N LEU A 267 17.46 -4.03 -6.56
CA LEU A 267 17.63 -5.38 -6.05
C LEU A 267 18.40 -6.23 -7.07
N THR A 268 19.48 -6.86 -6.62
CA THR A 268 20.37 -7.68 -7.44
C THR A 268 21.13 -8.70 -6.58
N GLY A 269 22.02 -9.48 -7.19
CA GLY A 269 22.85 -10.47 -6.50
C GLY A 269 22.14 -11.80 -6.35
N ASP A 270 22.16 -12.38 -5.14
CA ASP A 270 21.66 -13.73 -4.89
C ASP A 270 20.13 -13.83 -5.03
N GLN A 271 19.63 -14.25 -6.20
CA GLN A 271 18.20 -14.38 -6.51
C GLN A 271 17.43 -15.27 -5.54
N ARG A 272 18.11 -16.24 -4.90
CA ARG A 272 17.49 -17.15 -3.91
C ARG A 272 16.95 -16.39 -2.69
N ARG A 273 17.44 -15.17 -2.45
CA ARG A 273 17.00 -14.32 -1.33
C ARG A 273 15.87 -13.35 -1.71
N TRP A 274 15.60 -13.13 -2.99
CA TRP A 274 14.67 -12.10 -3.44
C TRP A 274 13.25 -12.31 -2.90
N ARG A 275 12.77 -13.56 -2.89
CA ARG A 275 11.49 -13.94 -2.28
C ARG A 275 11.39 -13.42 -0.84
N MET A 276 12.39 -13.74 -0.02
CA MET A 276 12.42 -13.32 1.39
C MET A 276 12.52 -11.81 1.53
N ILE A 277 13.36 -11.15 0.72
CA ILE A 277 13.49 -9.70 0.74
C ILE A 277 12.13 -9.04 0.47
N LEU A 278 11.41 -9.45 -0.59
CA LEU A 278 10.10 -8.89 -0.91
C LEU A 278 9.02 -9.23 0.12
N HIS A 279 9.05 -10.41 0.73
CA HIS A 279 8.05 -10.79 1.74
C HIS A 279 8.22 -10.10 3.08
N TYR A 280 9.46 -9.78 3.49
CA TYR A 280 9.74 -9.31 4.85
C TYR A 280 10.22 -7.85 4.93
N SER A 281 10.58 -7.22 3.82
CA SER A 281 10.94 -5.79 3.84
C SER A 281 9.73 -4.95 4.25
N PRO A 282 9.86 -4.02 5.22
CA PRO A 282 8.75 -3.17 5.65
C PRO A 282 8.23 -2.30 4.50
N GLU A 283 9.06 -1.97 3.52
CA GLU A 283 8.68 -1.07 2.43
C GLU A 283 7.81 -1.73 1.35
N THR A 284 7.72 -3.07 1.35
CA THR A 284 6.80 -3.86 0.50
C THR A 284 5.59 -4.37 1.28
N GLN A 285 5.40 -3.92 2.53
CA GLN A 285 4.20 -4.19 3.32
C GLN A 285 3.22 -3.03 3.29
N VAL A 286 1.97 -3.34 3.60
CA VAL A 286 0.89 -2.37 3.83
C VAL A 286 0.23 -2.69 5.17
N SER A 287 -0.35 -1.69 5.82
CA SER A 287 -1.06 -1.89 7.09
C SER A 287 -2.29 -2.79 6.92
N VAL A 288 -3.06 -2.57 5.85
CA VAL A 288 -4.25 -3.35 5.50
C VAL A 288 -4.29 -3.53 4.00
N VAL A 289 -4.58 -4.76 3.55
CA VAL A 289 -4.88 -5.04 2.15
C VAL A 289 -6.35 -4.73 1.89
N THR A 290 -6.62 -3.81 0.98
CA THR A 290 -7.99 -3.39 0.62
C THR A 290 -8.40 -4.02 -0.71
N ASP A 291 -9.70 -4.06 -1.02
CA ASP A 291 -10.15 -4.49 -2.34
C ASP A 291 -9.68 -3.54 -3.45
N GLU A 292 -9.50 -2.26 -3.13
CA GLU A 292 -8.85 -1.32 -4.03
C GLU A 292 -7.41 -1.74 -4.36
N SER A 293 -6.65 -2.21 -3.37
CA SER A 293 -5.29 -2.72 -3.57
C SER A 293 -5.27 -3.82 -4.63
N LYS A 294 -6.24 -4.73 -4.63
CA LYS A 294 -6.35 -5.83 -5.60
C LYS A 294 -6.68 -5.34 -7.01
N ALA A 295 -7.57 -4.35 -7.13
CA ALA A 295 -8.03 -3.81 -8.42
C ALA A 295 -7.02 -2.85 -9.08
N ARG A 296 -6.04 -2.34 -8.33
CA ARG A 296 -5.16 -1.24 -8.73
C ARG A 296 -4.43 -1.45 -10.06
N THR A 297 -3.96 -2.66 -10.34
CA THR A 297 -3.24 -2.98 -11.60
C THR A 297 -4.14 -2.76 -12.82
N GLY A 298 -5.37 -3.30 -12.79
CA GLY A 298 -6.33 -3.15 -13.89
C GLY A 298 -6.73 -1.70 -14.13
N LEU A 299 -6.90 -0.92 -13.05
CA LEU A 299 -7.22 0.51 -13.14
C LEU A 299 -6.10 1.32 -13.82
N ILE A 300 -4.84 1.01 -13.52
CA ILE A 300 -3.70 1.68 -14.17
C ILE A 300 -3.52 1.25 -15.61
N ARG A 301 -3.71 -0.04 -15.93
CA ARG A 301 -3.71 -0.50 -17.33
C ARG A 301 -4.78 0.20 -18.17
N ALA A 302 -6.01 0.22 -17.67
CA ALA A 302 -7.09 0.96 -18.32
C ALA A 302 -6.74 2.44 -18.50
N LYS A 303 -6.06 3.08 -17.53
CA LYS A 303 -5.54 4.45 -17.69
C LYS A 303 -4.55 4.56 -18.85
N ILE A 304 -3.57 3.67 -18.94
CA ILE A 304 -2.53 3.69 -19.97
C ILE A 304 -3.13 3.43 -21.36
N ASP A 305 -3.99 2.43 -21.49
CA ASP A 305 -4.70 2.10 -22.74
C ASP A 305 -5.52 3.30 -23.24
N ARG A 306 -6.11 4.07 -22.32
CA ARG A 306 -6.81 5.32 -22.65
C ARG A 306 -5.87 6.38 -23.21
N GLU A 307 -4.75 6.62 -22.55
CA GLU A 307 -3.77 7.62 -22.98
C GLU A 307 -3.21 7.30 -24.37
N LEU A 308 -2.97 6.02 -24.67
CA LEU A 308 -2.51 5.55 -25.98
C LEU A 308 -3.58 5.70 -27.07
N ASN A 309 -4.81 5.21 -26.81
CA ASN A 309 -5.90 5.23 -27.80
C ASN A 309 -6.50 6.63 -28.02
N SER A 310 -6.35 7.54 -27.05
CA SER A 310 -6.82 8.93 -27.17
C SER A 310 -6.04 9.78 -28.19
N ARG A 311 -4.92 9.27 -28.73
CA ARG A 311 -4.11 9.98 -29.74
C ARG A 311 -4.70 9.93 -31.16
N GLY A 312 -5.85 9.27 -31.37
CA GLY A 312 -6.51 9.19 -32.68
C GLY A 312 -8.06 9.14 -32.67
N VAL A 313 -8.70 9.12 -31.50
CA VAL A 313 -10.18 9.06 -31.34
C VAL A 313 -10.69 10.41 -30.82
N ASP A 314 -11.94 10.76 -31.13
CA ASP A 314 -12.64 11.87 -30.47
C ASP A 314 -12.70 11.63 -28.95
N ARG A 315 -11.78 12.26 -28.22
CA ARG A 315 -11.62 12.16 -26.77
C ARG A 315 -12.94 12.43 -26.05
N LEU A 316 -13.77 13.33 -26.57
CA LEU A 316 -15.06 13.67 -25.96
C LEU A 316 -16.02 12.47 -26.04
N ALA A 317 -16.16 11.85 -27.21
CA ALA A 317 -17.00 10.66 -27.40
C ALA A 317 -16.56 9.51 -26.49
N TYR A 318 -15.24 9.33 -26.32
CA TYR A 318 -14.72 8.33 -25.40
C TYR A 318 -15.09 8.63 -23.94
N LEU A 319 -14.87 9.86 -23.45
CA LEU A 319 -15.19 10.25 -22.08
C LEU A 319 -16.68 10.14 -21.78
N GLN A 320 -17.55 10.50 -22.74
CA GLN A 320 -18.99 10.28 -22.65
C GLN A 320 -19.33 8.79 -22.52
N SER A 321 -18.65 7.93 -23.27
CA SER A 321 -18.87 6.49 -23.21
C SER A 321 -18.53 5.86 -21.85
N LEU A 322 -17.77 6.55 -20.98
CA LEU A 322 -17.40 6.01 -19.66
C LEU A 322 -18.55 6.09 -18.64
N GLU A 323 -19.58 6.89 -18.90
CA GLU A 323 -20.73 7.07 -18.01
C GLU A 323 -20.29 7.39 -16.56
N ILE A 324 -19.39 8.37 -16.42
CA ILE A 324 -18.80 8.72 -15.13
C ILE A 324 -19.87 9.31 -14.23
N ARG A 325 -20.05 8.68 -13.06
CA ARG A 325 -20.91 9.17 -11.99
C ARG A 325 -20.06 9.46 -10.76
N VAL A 326 -20.26 10.65 -10.21
CA VAL A 326 -19.56 11.12 -9.03
C VAL A 326 -20.57 11.49 -7.98
N ARG A 327 -20.40 10.94 -6.78
CA ARG A 327 -21.21 11.22 -5.61
C ARG A 327 -20.41 12.03 -4.61
N PRO A 328 -20.69 13.34 -4.48
CA PRO A 328 -20.10 14.17 -3.44
C PRO A 328 -20.52 13.69 -2.04
N GLY A 329 -19.63 13.83 -1.07
CA GLY A 329 -19.92 13.61 0.34
C GLY A 329 -19.23 14.67 1.19
N ILE A 330 -19.98 15.26 2.11
CA ILE A 330 -19.44 16.20 3.10
C ILE A 330 -19.13 15.43 4.37
N ILE A 331 -17.93 15.59 4.89
CA ILE A 331 -17.44 14.96 6.11
C ILE A 331 -17.02 16.07 7.06
N ASN A 332 -17.72 16.18 8.19
CA ASN A 332 -17.48 17.20 9.21
C ASN A 332 -17.20 16.58 10.58
N ARG A 333 -16.95 15.27 10.64
CA ARG A 333 -16.61 14.54 11.87
C ARG A 333 -15.84 13.26 11.55
N ARG A 334 -15.01 12.81 12.50
CA ARG A 334 -14.19 11.60 12.36
C ARG A 334 -15.00 10.30 12.29
N GLY A 335 -16.16 10.26 12.94
CA GLY A 335 -17.06 9.10 12.94
C GLY A 335 -17.89 8.92 11.66
N ASP A 336 -17.58 9.65 10.58
CA ASP A 336 -18.18 9.43 9.27
C ASP A 336 -17.56 8.19 8.59
N ALA A 337 -18.38 7.38 7.94
CA ALA A 337 -17.92 6.16 7.27
C ALA A 337 -16.87 6.43 6.17
N LYS A 338 -16.87 7.64 5.57
CA LYS A 338 -15.94 8.05 4.53
C LYS A 338 -14.68 8.73 5.06
N TYR A 339 -14.61 9.04 6.36
CA TYR A 339 -13.50 9.79 6.96
C TYR A 339 -12.16 9.06 6.80
N ALA A 340 -12.07 7.80 7.24
CA ALA A 340 -10.82 7.04 7.26
C ALA A 340 -10.17 6.99 5.86
N ARG A 341 -10.98 6.72 4.82
CA ARG A 341 -10.50 6.67 3.44
C ARG A 341 -10.11 8.04 2.89
N SER A 342 -10.86 9.09 3.25
CA SER A 342 -10.54 10.48 2.85
C SER A 342 -9.24 10.96 3.48
N PHE A 343 -9.06 10.68 4.78
CA PHE A 343 -7.85 10.98 5.53
C PHE A 343 -6.64 10.22 4.99
N GLU A 344 -6.81 8.95 4.62
CA GLU A 344 -5.77 8.16 3.97
C GLU A 344 -5.36 8.79 2.63
N LEU A 345 -6.33 9.18 1.78
CA LEU A 345 -6.03 9.80 0.48
C LEU A 345 -5.29 11.14 0.65
N LEU A 346 -5.70 11.98 1.61
CA LEU A 346 -5.03 13.23 1.98
C LEU A 346 -3.55 13.01 2.34
N ASN A 347 -3.25 11.93 3.05
CA ASN A 347 -1.91 11.66 3.55
C ASN A 347 -1.03 10.79 2.63
N LYS A 348 -1.62 10.00 1.71
CA LYS A 348 -0.85 9.13 0.79
C LYS A 348 -0.61 9.74 -0.59
N THR A 349 -1.29 10.84 -0.93
CA THR A 349 -1.18 11.50 -2.24
C THR A 349 -0.04 12.52 -2.27
N ASN A 350 0.90 12.35 -3.21
CA ASN A 350 2.04 13.27 -3.41
C ASN A 350 1.86 14.18 -4.64
N GLN A 351 1.43 13.64 -5.77
CA GLN A 351 1.47 14.34 -7.08
C GLN A 351 0.36 15.35 -7.28
N PHE A 352 -0.89 14.96 -7.04
CA PHE A 352 -2.00 15.90 -7.02
C PHE A 352 -2.32 16.21 -5.58
N ASN A 353 -1.49 17.06 -5.00
CA ASN A 353 -1.64 17.57 -3.66
C ASN A 353 -1.25 19.04 -3.68
N THR A 354 -2.24 19.93 -3.63
CA THR A 354 -2.02 21.36 -3.89
C THR A 354 -1.10 22.06 -2.89
N THR A 355 -0.87 21.50 -1.71
CA THR A 355 -0.04 22.13 -0.66
C THR A 355 1.10 21.25 -0.15
N GLY A 356 1.04 19.94 -0.38
CA GLY A 356 1.94 18.95 0.21
C GLY A 356 1.70 18.68 1.71
N LYS A 357 0.68 19.32 2.32
CA LYS A 357 0.38 19.16 3.76
C LYS A 357 -0.02 17.71 4.07
N ARG A 358 0.46 17.23 5.22
CA ARG A 358 0.00 16.00 5.87
C ARG A 358 -0.80 16.38 7.10
N TRP A 359 -1.90 15.69 7.30
CA TRP A 359 -2.83 15.92 8.39
C TRP A 359 -2.66 14.86 9.45
N THR A 360 -2.70 15.30 10.69
CA THR A 360 -2.90 14.45 11.85
C THR A 360 -4.39 14.38 12.20
N GLU A 361 -4.79 13.32 12.90
CA GLU A 361 -6.16 13.18 13.42
C GLU A 361 -6.60 14.39 14.28
N GLN A 362 -5.67 14.93 15.06
CA GLN A 362 -5.90 16.09 15.94
C GLN A 362 -6.15 17.38 15.14
N GLU A 363 -5.41 17.59 14.05
CA GLU A 363 -5.66 18.74 13.15
C GLU A 363 -7.01 18.62 12.44
N CYS A 364 -7.42 17.40 12.06
CA CYS A 364 -8.75 17.18 11.48
C CYS A 364 -9.86 17.48 12.50
N GLU A 365 -9.68 17.06 13.76
CA GLU A 365 -10.62 17.37 14.84
C GLU A 365 -10.73 18.88 15.09
N ALA A 366 -9.60 19.59 15.12
CA ALA A 366 -9.58 21.05 15.25
C ALA A 366 -10.22 21.76 14.04
N LEU A 367 -10.02 21.25 12.83
CA LEU A 367 -10.69 21.75 11.62
C LEU A 367 -12.21 21.62 11.76
N PHE A 368 -12.71 20.43 12.09
CA PHE A 368 -14.14 20.18 12.22
C PHE A 368 -14.78 20.98 13.37
N ALA A 369 -14.08 21.14 14.48
CA ALA A 369 -14.54 21.95 15.62
C ALA A 369 -14.72 23.44 15.28
N THR A 370 -14.00 23.93 14.27
CA THR A 370 -14.11 25.31 13.77
C THR A 370 -15.03 25.46 12.55
N GLY A 371 -15.81 24.42 12.24
CA GLY A 371 -16.75 24.42 11.12
C GLY A 371 -16.14 24.10 9.75
N GLY A 372 -14.86 23.70 9.71
CA GLY A 372 -14.26 23.17 8.50
C GLY A 372 -14.77 21.76 8.18
N GLU A 373 -14.49 21.29 6.97
CA GLU A 373 -15.02 20.03 6.46
C GLU A 373 -14.13 19.45 5.36
N PHE A 374 -14.30 18.17 5.10
CA PHE A 374 -13.82 17.54 3.87
C PHE A 374 -14.96 17.35 2.90
N LEU A 375 -14.69 17.67 1.64
CA LEU A 375 -15.55 17.33 0.53
C LEU A 375 -14.89 16.19 -0.25
N ALA A 376 -15.46 15.00 -0.14
CA ALA A 376 -14.96 13.78 -0.76
C ALA A 376 -15.78 13.42 -2.01
N PHE A 377 -15.10 13.08 -3.10
CA PHE A 377 -15.71 12.57 -4.32
C PHE A 377 -15.54 11.06 -4.39
N ASP A 378 -16.66 10.35 -4.38
CA ASP A 378 -16.74 8.93 -4.65
C ASP A 378 -17.15 8.71 -6.12
N MET A 379 -16.35 7.97 -6.88
CA MET A 379 -16.51 7.84 -8.33
C MET A 379 -16.78 6.40 -8.74
N VAL A 380 -17.69 6.24 -9.71
CA VAL A 380 -17.89 5.01 -10.47
C VAL A 380 -17.91 5.32 -11.98
N ASP A 381 -17.42 4.40 -12.80
CA ASP A 381 -17.58 4.44 -14.25
C ASP A 381 -18.20 3.11 -14.74
N LYS A 382 -18.39 2.96 -16.06
CA LYS A 382 -18.97 1.74 -16.65
C LYS A 382 -18.17 0.46 -16.39
N HIS A 383 -16.89 0.56 -16.07
CA HIS A 383 -15.98 -0.57 -15.92
C HIS A 383 -15.74 -0.94 -14.46
N ALA A 384 -15.70 0.05 -13.55
CA ALA A 384 -15.37 -0.19 -12.16
C ALA A 384 -15.89 0.90 -11.21
N GLY A 385 -16.13 0.50 -9.96
CA GLY A 385 -16.21 1.44 -8.85
C GLY A 385 -14.80 1.84 -8.41
N HIS A 386 -14.51 3.13 -8.40
CA HIS A 386 -13.21 3.66 -7.97
C HIS A 386 -13.20 3.97 -6.46
N GLY A 387 -14.34 4.23 -5.84
CA GLY A 387 -14.41 4.66 -4.44
C GLY A 387 -14.01 6.14 -4.30
N ILE A 388 -13.50 6.53 -3.13
CA ILE A 388 -13.06 7.92 -2.90
C ILE A 388 -11.81 8.20 -3.74
N VAL A 389 -11.93 9.14 -4.68
CA VAL A 389 -10.88 9.50 -5.64
C VAL A 389 -10.35 10.91 -5.47
N ALA A 390 -11.10 11.80 -4.81
CA ALA A 390 -10.64 13.15 -4.52
C ALA A 390 -11.18 13.66 -3.19
N VAL A 391 -10.41 14.53 -2.53
CA VAL A 391 -10.80 15.21 -1.29
C VAL A 391 -10.36 16.66 -1.37
N ALA A 392 -11.28 17.58 -1.09
CA ALA A 392 -10.98 18.98 -0.82
C ALA A 392 -11.19 19.28 0.67
N VAL A 393 -10.21 19.95 1.29
CA VAL A 393 -10.32 20.45 2.66
C VAL A 393 -10.77 21.90 2.59
N ILE A 394 -11.89 22.20 3.25
CA ILE A 394 -12.56 23.50 3.15
C ILE A 394 -12.74 24.07 4.56
N ARG A 395 -12.49 25.37 4.68
CA ARG A 395 -12.82 26.16 5.87
C ARG A 395 -13.41 27.48 5.42
N ASP A 396 -14.68 27.73 5.75
CA ASP A 396 -15.41 28.91 5.28
C ASP A 396 -15.32 29.03 3.74
N SER A 397 -14.82 30.15 3.22
CA SER A 397 -14.60 30.43 1.80
C SER A 397 -13.23 29.96 1.26
N ILE A 398 -12.47 29.20 2.05
CA ILE A 398 -11.08 28.81 1.74
C ILE A 398 -10.97 27.31 1.42
N ILE A 399 -10.42 27.00 0.25
CA ILE A 399 -9.93 25.67 -0.12
C ILE A 399 -8.49 25.55 0.41
N GLU A 400 -8.31 24.87 1.55
CA GLU A 400 -6.99 24.71 2.17
C GLU A 400 -6.11 23.70 1.44
N GLN A 401 -6.71 22.67 0.85
CA GLN A 401 -5.98 21.61 0.16
C GLN A 401 -6.90 20.82 -0.74
N VAL A 402 -6.40 20.41 -1.91
CA VAL A 402 -7.04 19.40 -2.74
C VAL A 402 -6.07 18.26 -2.97
N VAL A 403 -6.56 17.03 -2.82
CA VAL A 403 -5.87 15.82 -3.22
C VAL A 403 -6.70 15.00 -4.20
N MET A 404 -6.02 14.31 -5.13
CA MET A 404 -6.67 13.42 -6.07
C MET A 404 -5.82 12.18 -6.37
N SER A 405 -6.50 11.04 -6.52
CA SER A 405 -5.89 9.78 -6.92
C SER A 405 -5.45 9.82 -8.39
N CYS A 406 -4.24 9.36 -8.68
CA CYS A 406 -3.67 9.38 -10.04
C CYS A 406 -4.43 8.54 -11.08
N ARG A 407 -5.28 7.59 -10.64
CA ARG A 407 -6.06 6.72 -11.52
C ARG A 407 -7.21 7.42 -12.26
N VAL A 408 -7.66 8.56 -11.75
CA VAL A 408 -8.76 9.35 -12.34
C VAL A 408 -8.27 10.56 -13.12
N PHE A 409 -6.95 10.73 -13.28
CA PHE A 409 -6.41 11.89 -13.99
C PHE A 409 -6.86 11.94 -15.44
N GLY A 410 -7.17 13.15 -15.90
CA GLY A 410 -7.59 13.41 -17.27
C GLY A 410 -9.02 12.99 -17.59
N LEU A 411 -9.77 12.47 -16.59
CA LEU A 411 -11.20 12.19 -16.69
C LEU A 411 -12.07 13.41 -16.45
N GLY A 412 -11.51 14.56 -16.04
CA GLY A 412 -12.23 15.79 -15.75
C GLY A 412 -12.75 15.90 -14.31
N VAL A 413 -12.44 14.90 -13.46
CA VAL A 413 -12.81 14.91 -12.03
C VAL A 413 -12.20 16.12 -11.31
N GLU A 414 -11.05 16.59 -11.78
CA GLU A 414 -10.35 17.79 -11.31
C GLU A 414 -11.26 19.02 -11.39
N MET A 415 -11.85 19.26 -12.56
CA MET A 415 -12.73 20.39 -12.82
C MET A 415 -14.12 20.18 -12.22
N ALA A 416 -14.62 18.95 -12.21
CA ALA A 416 -15.89 18.63 -11.55
C ALA A 416 -15.86 18.89 -10.03
N LEU A 417 -14.75 18.55 -9.37
CA LEU A 417 -14.56 18.83 -7.94
C LEU A 417 -14.56 20.34 -7.68
N LEU A 418 -13.80 21.09 -8.46
CA LEU A 418 -13.72 22.53 -8.29
C LEU A 418 -15.04 23.21 -8.60
N ASN A 419 -15.74 22.79 -9.67
CA ASN A 419 -17.09 23.24 -10.00
C ASN A 419 -18.03 23.04 -8.80
N TYR A 420 -18.09 21.84 -8.23
CA TYR A 420 -18.99 21.54 -7.11
C TYR A 420 -18.65 22.36 -5.86
N VAL A 421 -17.35 22.45 -5.51
CA VAL A 421 -16.88 23.25 -4.38
C VAL A 421 -17.23 24.73 -4.58
N MET A 422 -16.90 25.30 -5.74
CA MET A 422 -17.13 26.72 -6.02
C MET A 422 -18.60 27.06 -6.13
N THR A 423 -19.43 26.20 -6.74
CA THR A 423 -20.89 26.39 -6.79
C THR A 423 -21.46 26.54 -5.39
N ARG A 424 -21.00 25.69 -4.45
CA ARG A 424 -21.48 25.73 -3.07
C ARG A 424 -20.95 26.96 -2.31
N LEU A 425 -19.67 27.28 -2.43
CA LEU A 425 -19.08 28.41 -1.70
C LEU A 425 -19.56 29.76 -2.25
N LEU A 426 -19.66 29.93 -3.57
CA LEU A 426 -20.12 31.17 -4.20
C LEU A 426 -21.62 31.42 -4.05
N ALA A 427 -22.40 30.43 -3.59
CA ALA A 427 -23.78 30.65 -3.19
C ALA A 427 -23.91 31.47 -1.89
N VAL A 428 -22.82 31.59 -1.12
CA VAL A 428 -22.80 32.25 0.19
C VAL A 428 -21.74 33.37 0.27
N HIS A 429 -20.69 33.28 -0.55
CA HIS A 429 -19.56 34.21 -0.56
C HIS A 429 -19.37 34.82 -1.95
N ASP A 430 -18.91 36.07 -2.03
CA ASP A 430 -18.62 36.72 -3.32
C ASP A 430 -17.35 36.18 -4.00
N GLU A 431 -16.46 35.55 -3.23
CA GLU A 431 -15.16 35.09 -3.68
C GLU A 431 -14.72 33.84 -2.90
N VAL A 432 -13.98 32.95 -3.57
CA VAL A 432 -13.33 31.76 -2.97
C VAL A 432 -11.83 31.94 -3.00
N LYS A 433 -11.17 31.61 -1.89
CA LYS A 433 -9.70 31.59 -1.79
C LYS A 433 -9.21 30.15 -1.81
N ALA A 434 -8.01 29.93 -2.33
CA ALA A 434 -7.38 28.62 -2.34
C ALA A 434 -5.89 28.72 -2.00
N VAL A 435 -5.41 27.74 -1.24
CA VAL A 435 -3.99 27.60 -0.90
C VAL A 435 -3.32 26.71 -1.94
N SER A 436 -2.26 27.24 -2.55
CA SER A 436 -1.38 26.50 -3.45
C SER A 436 0.07 26.69 -3.03
N LYS A 437 0.79 25.60 -2.84
CA LYS A 437 2.23 25.61 -2.54
C LYS A 437 2.93 24.68 -3.50
N VAL A 438 3.71 25.28 -4.40
CA VAL A 438 4.53 24.52 -5.35
C VAL A 438 5.64 23.78 -4.62
N THR A 439 5.81 22.50 -4.96
CA THR A 439 6.88 21.63 -4.51
C THR A 439 7.38 20.80 -5.69
N GLU A 440 8.55 20.19 -5.55
CA GLU A 440 9.09 19.26 -6.56
C GLU A 440 8.17 18.05 -6.81
N ARG A 441 7.31 17.72 -5.84
CA ARG A 441 6.49 16.51 -5.86
C ARG A 441 5.09 16.70 -6.42
N ASN A 442 4.60 17.94 -6.54
CA ASN A 442 3.21 18.25 -6.92
C ASN A 442 3.08 19.04 -8.23
N VAL A 443 4.06 18.91 -9.13
CA VAL A 443 4.07 19.55 -10.45
C VAL A 443 2.78 19.30 -11.23
N THR A 444 2.17 18.13 -11.07
CA THR A 444 0.95 17.73 -11.80
C THR A 444 -0.27 18.62 -11.51
N CYS A 445 -0.34 19.26 -10.35
CA CYS A 445 -1.45 20.16 -9.99
C CYS A 445 -1.04 21.63 -9.90
N GLN A 446 0.13 22.00 -10.42
CA GLN A 446 0.67 23.35 -10.25
C GLN A 446 -0.21 24.42 -10.91
N ASN A 447 -0.83 24.10 -12.05
CA ASN A 447 -1.72 24.99 -12.79
C ASN A 447 -3.20 24.77 -12.45
N TYR A 448 -3.53 23.88 -11.50
CA TYR A 448 -4.91 23.46 -11.25
C TYR A 448 -5.87 24.63 -10.99
N PHE A 449 -5.48 25.57 -10.12
CA PHE A 449 -6.32 26.74 -9.82
C PHE A 449 -6.27 27.79 -10.94
N SER A 450 -5.12 28.01 -11.58
CA SER A 450 -5.01 29.01 -12.66
C SER A 450 -5.80 28.61 -13.90
N ASP A 451 -5.81 27.31 -14.23
CA ASP A 451 -6.58 26.76 -15.36
C ASP A 451 -8.09 26.91 -15.14
N ALA A 452 -8.52 27.05 -13.88
CA ALA A 452 -9.91 27.33 -13.50
C ALA A 452 -10.20 28.83 -13.31
N GLY A 453 -9.28 29.72 -13.68
CA GLY A 453 -9.48 31.17 -13.61
C GLY A 453 -9.18 31.82 -12.26
N PHE A 454 -8.45 31.14 -11.36
CA PHE A 454 -7.97 31.79 -10.15
C PHE A 454 -6.75 32.67 -10.44
N HIS A 455 -6.65 33.79 -9.73
CA HIS A 455 -5.52 34.71 -9.81
C HIS A 455 -4.84 34.85 -8.45
N VAL A 456 -3.51 34.92 -8.44
CA VAL A 456 -2.74 35.05 -7.19
C VAL A 456 -2.82 36.48 -6.67
N ARG A 457 -3.30 36.65 -5.44
CA ARG A 457 -3.33 37.92 -4.67
C ARG A 457 -2.93 37.61 -3.22
N ASP A 458 -2.07 38.44 -2.64
CA ASP A 458 -1.61 38.30 -1.24
C ASP A 458 -1.12 36.89 -0.83
N GLY A 459 -0.51 36.16 -1.78
CA GLY A 459 0.01 34.81 -1.55
C GLY A 459 -1.04 33.68 -1.56
N MET A 460 -2.30 33.97 -1.91
CA MET A 460 -3.36 32.96 -2.13
C MET A 460 -3.91 33.05 -3.55
N CYS A 461 -4.54 31.98 -4.02
CA CYS A 461 -5.30 31.97 -5.28
C CYS A 461 -6.73 32.46 -4.99
N HIS A 462 -7.26 33.39 -5.78
CA HIS A 462 -8.62 33.92 -5.63
C HIS A 462 -9.43 33.67 -6.90
N GLY A 463 -10.66 33.15 -6.75
CA GLY A 463 -11.57 32.85 -7.85
C GLY A 463 -13.01 33.27 -7.51
N GLY A 464 -13.69 33.87 -8.49
CA GLY A 464 -15.08 34.36 -8.34
C GLY A 464 -16.06 33.77 -9.36
N ALA A 465 -15.62 32.83 -10.20
CA ALA A 465 -16.43 32.22 -11.24
C ALA A 465 -16.37 30.70 -11.13
N VAL A 466 -17.53 30.05 -11.21
CA VAL A 466 -17.63 28.59 -11.22
C VAL A 466 -17.08 28.05 -12.54
N PRO A 467 -16.06 27.16 -12.53
CA PRO A 467 -15.55 26.55 -13.77
C PRO A 467 -16.61 25.62 -14.38
N GLU A 468 -16.53 25.36 -15.67
CA GLU A 468 -17.49 24.50 -16.36
C GLU A 468 -17.45 23.06 -15.82
N LEU A 469 -18.64 22.48 -15.55
CA LEU A 469 -18.76 21.06 -15.22
C LEU A 469 -18.55 20.24 -16.50
N PRO A 470 -17.61 19.29 -16.54
CA PRO A 470 -17.43 18.46 -17.72
C PRO A 470 -18.71 17.70 -18.08
N ALA A 471 -19.18 17.86 -19.32
CA ALA A 471 -20.49 17.36 -19.77
C ALA A 471 -20.68 15.84 -19.70
N TRP A 472 -19.58 15.08 -19.55
CA TRP A 472 -19.59 13.62 -19.42
C TRP A 472 -19.56 13.13 -17.96
N ILE A 473 -19.57 14.03 -16.97
CA ILE A 473 -19.61 13.68 -15.54
C ILE A 473 -20.99 14.02 -15.00
N ALA A 474 -21.68 12.99 -14.49
CA ALA A 474 -22.92 13.17 -13.75
C ALA A 474 -22.62 13.28 -12.25
N LEU A 475 -23.03 14.38 -11.62
CA LEU A 475 -23.05 14.51 -10.16
C LEU A 475 -24.37 13.89 -9.64
N THR A 476 -24.27 12.87 -8.79
CA THR A 476 -25.41 12.05 -8.33
C THR A 476 -25.61 12.08 -6.83
#